data_AF-A0A1H8KWR9-F1
#
_entry.id   AF-A0A1H8KWR9-F1
#
_cell.length_a   1.000
_cell.length_b   1.000
_cell.length_c   1.000
_cell.angle_alpha   90.00
_cell.angle_beta   90.00
_cell.angle_gamma   90.00
#
_symmetry.space_group_name_H-M   'P 1'
#
loop_
_entity.id
_entity.type
_entity.pdbx_description
1 polymer ?
#
loop_
_entity_poly.entity_id
_entity_poly.type
_entity_poly.pdbx_seq_one_letter_code
_entity_poly.pdbx_strand_id
1 'polypeptide(L)' 'MGELLRAARDGACDTFGNVLGPEYNAAHADHFHLGMRGFRLCR' A
#
# COMPACT_ATOMS: atom_id res chain seq x y z
N MET A 1 12.16 -7.56 7.59
CA MET A 1 11.83 -6.45 6.65
C MET A 1 10.37 -6.41 6.24
N GLY A 2 9.69 -7.54 6.01
CA GLY A 2 8.27 -7.54 5.60
C GLY A 2 7.27 -6.96 6.62
N GLU A 3 7.55 -7.02 7.92
CA GLU A 3 6.65 -6.43 8.93
C GLU A 3 6.63 -4.90 8.91
N LEU A 4 7.79 -4.27 8.65
CA LEU A 4 7.88 -2.82 8.49
C LEU A 4 7.09 -2.34 7.26
N LEU A 5 7.23 -3.04 6.14
CA LEU A 5 6.50 -2.72 4.91
C LEU A 5 4.99 -2.89 5.09
N ARG A 6 4.56 -3.96 5.78
CA ARG A 6 3.16 -4.15 6.17
C ARG A 6 2.65 -3.03 7.06
N ALA A 7 3.39 -2.65 8.10
CA ALA A 7 3.01 -1.55 8.99
C ALA A 7 2.94 -0.19 8.27
N ALA A 8 3.89 0.07 7.38
CA ALA A 8 3.91 1.29 6.56
C ALA A 8 2.70 1.35 5.61
N ARG A 9 2.37 0.23 4.96
CA ARG A 9 1.18 0.11 4.11
C ARG A 9 -0.10 0.37 4.91
N ASP A 10 -0.21 -0.24 6.09
CA ASP A 10 -1.42 -0.13 6.91
C ASP A 10 -1.63 1.30 7.42
N GLY A 11 -0.58 1.99 7.87
CA GLY A 11 -0.67 3.41 8.25
C GLY A 11 -0.98 4.33 7.05
N ALA A 12 -0.42 4.03 5.88
CA ALA A 12 -0.75 4.75 4.66
C ALA A 12 -2.21 4.53 4.23
N CYS A 13 -2.77 3.34 4.45
CA CYS A 13 -4.16 3.02 4.12
C CYS A 13 -5.15 3.93 4.86
N ASP A 14 -4.86 4.28 6.13
CA ASP A 14 -5.70 5.19 6.91
C ASP A 14 -5.72 6.62 6.37
N THR A 15 -4.62 7.06 5.74
CA THR A 15 -4.48 8.42 5.22
C THR A 15 -4.97 8.53 3.76
N PHE A 16 -4.56 7.60 2.90
CA PHE A 16 -4.79 7.69 1.46
C PHE A 16 -6.04 6.93 1.01
N GLY A 17 -6.46 5.91 1.76
CA GLY A 17 -7.62 5.07 1.44
C GLY A 17 -7.33 3.96 0.42
N ASN A 18 -6.37 4.15 -0.49
CA ASN A 18 -5.91 3.09 -1.40
C ASN A 18 -4.37 3.03 -1.41
N VAL A 19 -3.83 1.86 -1.12
CA VAL A 19 -2.39 1.60 -1.05
C VAL A 19 -2.07 0.23 -1.65
N LEU A 20 -1.16 0.20 -2.63
CA LEU A 20 -0.59 -1.04 -3.18
C LEU A 20 0.90 -1.09 -2.85
N GLY A 21 1.35 -2.17 -2.22
CA GLY A 21 2.72 -2.37 -1.82
C GLY A 21 3.45 -3.48 -2.60
N PRO A 22 4.69 -3.79 -2.18
CA PRO A 22 5.54 -4.82 -2.78
C PRO A 22 4.91 -6.20 -2.89
N GLU A 23 3.97 -6.51 -2.00
CA GLU A 23 3.27 -7.79 -1.98
C GLU A 23 2.08 -7.86 -2.97
N TYR A 24 1.70 -6.76 -3.62
CA TYR A 24 0.54 -6.74 -4.51
C TYR A 24 0.82 -7.38 -5.87
N ASN A 25 1.87 -6.95 -6.58
CA ASN A 25 2.35 -7.55 -7.83
C ASN A 25 3.77 -7.06 -8.19
N ALA A 26 4.34 -7.61 -9.27
CA ALA A 26 5.70 -7.28 -9.73
C ALA A 26 5.91 -5.80 -10.07
N ALA A 27 4.88 -5.07 -10.50
CA ALA A 27 5.00 -3.66 -10.84
C ALA A 27 5.19 -2.78 -9.60
N HIS A 28 4.84 -3.27 -8.40
CA HIS A 28 4.94 -2.54 -7.14
C HIS A 28 6.05 -3.07 -6.24
N ALA A 29 6.90 -3.99 -6.72
CA ALA A 29 7.87 -4.73 -5.91
C ALA A 29 8.87 -3.85 -5.13
N ASP A 30 9.03 -2.59 -5.53
CA ASP A 30 9.98 -1.63 -4.98
C ASP A 30 9.35 -0.32 -4.48
N HIS A 31 8.02 -0.14 -4.58
CA HIS A 31 7.37 1.11 -4.17
C HIS A 31 5.91 0.94 -3.72
N PHE A 32 5.39 1.97 -3.05
CA PHE A 32 3.96 2.07 -2.71
C PHE A 32 3.22 2.94 -3.71
N HIS A 33 2.11 2.43 -4.26
CA HIS A 33 1.13 3.25 -4.96
C HIS A 33 0.17 3.86 -3.94
N LEU A 34 -0.04 5.17 -3.97
CA LEU A 34 -0.93 5.89 -3.05
C LEU A 34 -2.05 6.56 -3.85
N GLY A 35 -3.28 6.08 -3.68
CA GLY A 35 -4.45 6.57 -4.41
C GLY A 35 -5.45 7.23 -3.47
N MET A 36 -5.73 8.51 -3.68
CA MET A 36 -6.84 9.19 -2.98
C MET A 36 -8.05 9.24 -3.90
N ARG A 37 -9.08 8.40 -3.62
CA ARG A 37 -10.50 8.43 -4.08
C ARG A 37 -11.02 7.11 -4.67
N GLY A 38 -12.32 6.84 -4.43
CA GLY A 38 -13.15 5.90 -5.19
C GLY A 38 -13.38 4.54 -4.55
N PHE A 39 -12.32 3.86 -4.07
CA PHE A 39 -12.44 2.55 -3.44
C PHE A 39 -11.30 2.32 -2.42
N ARG A 40 -11.60 1.61 -1.32
CA ARG A 40 -10.61 1.24 -0.32
C ARG A 40 -9.95 -0.09 -0.72
N LEU A 41 -8.69 -0.04 -1.16
CA LEU A 41 -7.88 -1.22 -1.48
C LEU A 41 -6.50 -1.08 -0.84
N CYS A 42 -6.18 -1.97 0.10
CA CYS A 42 -4.93 -1.91 0.84
C CYS A 42 -4.29 -3.30 0.79
N ARG A 43 -3.29 -3.45 -0.09
CA ARG A 43 -2.58 -4.73 -0.29
C ARG A 43 -1.09 -4.53 -0.42
#